data_AF-A0A3N5QG00-F1
#
_entry.id   AF-A0A3N5QG00-F1
#
_cell.length_a   1.000
_cell.length_b   1.000
_cell.length_c   1.000
_cell.angle_alpha   90.00
_cell.angle_beta   90.00
_cell.angle_gamma   90.00
#
_symmetry.space_group_name_H-M   'P 1'
#
loop_
_entity.id
_entity.type
_entity.pdbx_description
1 polymer ?
#
loop_
_entity_poly.entity_id
_entity_poly.type
_entity_poly.pdbx_seq_one_letter_code
_entity_poly.pdbx_strand_id
1 'polypeptide(L)' 'MYSGQKIDELRQLIKKVIEHEYKNALTKGLLDSRSVSNKIWNLLIDKNALHIPAPEGASGCYENNED' A
#
# COMPACT_ATOMS: atom_id res chain seq x y z
N MET A 1 19.17 -0.89 -12.05
CA MET A 1 18.01 -1.08 -12.95
C MET A 1 16.91 -2.00 -12.36
N TYR A 2 16.72 -2.02 -11.02
CA TYR A 2 15.84 -2.98 -10.33
C TYR A 2 14.64 -2.34 -9.59
N SER A 3 14.45 -1.02 -9.67
CA SER A 3 13.36 -0.30 -8.98
C SER A 3 12.10 -0.14 -9.84
N GLY A 4 12.26 0.09 -11.16
CA GLY A 4 11.14 0.32 -12.08
C GLY A 4 10.23 -0.90 -12.25
N GLN A 5 10.81 -2.09 -12.46
CA GLN A 5 10.03 -3.33 -12.60
C GLN A 5 9.17 -3.64 -11.36
N LYS A 6 9.70 -3.42 -10.15
CA LYS A 6 8.95 -3.64 -8.91
C LYS A 6 7.75 -2.70 -8.76
N ILE A 7 7.90 -1.44 -9.19
CA ILE A 7 6.82 -0.46 -9.18
C ILE A 7 5.75 -0.81 -10.21
N ASP A 8 6.15 -1.27 -11.40
CA ASP A 8 5.18 -1.67 -12.43
C ASP A 8 4.41 -2.93 -12.04
N GLU A 9 5.07 -3.92 -11.43
CA GLU A 9 4.39 -5.09 -10.84
C GLU A 9 3.36 -4.69 -9.78
N LEU A 10 3.73 -3.78 -8.88
CA LEU A 10 2.82 -3.26 -7.85
C LEU A 10 1.62 -2.54 -8.48
N ARG A 11 1.83 -1.70 -9.50
CA ARG A 11 0.75 -1.04 -10.23
C ARG A 11 -0.20 -2.04 -10.87
N GLN A 12 0.31 -3.11 -11.47
CA GLN A 12 -0.53 -4.16 -12.06
C GLN A 12 -1.37 -4.88 -10.99
N LEU A 13 -0.80 -5.13 -9.81
CA LEU A 13 -1.54 -5.73 -8.70
C LEU A 13 -2.66 -4.82 -8.19
N ILE A 14 -2.38 -3.53 -7.98
CA ILE A 14 -3.40 -2.54 -7.58
C ILE A 14 -4.51 -2.46 -8.61
N LYS A 15 -4.15 -2.41 -9.91
CA LYS A 15 -5.13 -2.39 -11.01
C LYS A 15 -6.04 -3.60 -10.97
N LYS A 16 -5.50 -4.80 -10.76
CA LYS A 16 -6.30 -6.04 -10.65
C LYS A 16 -7.27 -6.01 -9.47
N VAL A 17 -6.85 -5.48 -8.32
CA VAL A 17 -7.73 -5.32 -7.15
C VAL A 17 -8.90 -4.40 -7.51
N ILE A 18 -8.63 -3.23 -8.09
CA ILE A 18 -9.67 -2.27 -8.49
C ILE A 18 -10.63 -2.90 -9.52
N GLU A 19 -10.11 -3.55 -10.55
CA GLU A 19 -10.92 -4.18 -11.60
C GLU A 19 -11.83 -5.29 -11.04
N HIS A 20 -11.32 -6.11 -10.11
CA HIS A 20 -12.09 -7.16 -9.48
C HIS A 20 -13.24 -6.61 -8.63
N GLU A 21 -12.95 -5.61 -7.78
CA GLU A 21 -13.98 -5.00 -6.93
C GLU A 21 -15.02 -4.24 -7.76
N TYR A 22 -14.59 -3.58 -8.84
CA TYR A 22 -15.51 -2.90 -9.76
C TYR A 22 -16.45 -3.89 -10.47
N LYS A 23 -15.93 -5.02 -10.95
CA LYS A 23 -16.76 -6.09 -11.55
C LYS A 23 -17.76 -6.66 -10.54
N ASN A 24 -17.32 -6.90 -9.31
CA ASN A 24 -18.21 -7.35 -8.24
C ASN A 24 -19.30 -6.30 -7.94
N ALA A 25 -18.95 -5.02 -7.93
CA ALA A 25 -19.88 -3.92 -7.72
C ALA A 25 -20.92 -3.82 -8.83
N LEU A 26 -20.55 -4.06 -10.10
CA LEU A 26 -21.51 -4.15 -11.21
C LEU A 26 -22.54 -5.25 -11.00
N THR A 27 -22.18 -6.33 -10.30
CA THR A 27 -23.12 -7.45 -10.02
C THR A 27 -23.96 -7.19 -8.76
N LYS A 28 -23.38 -6.57 -7.72
CA LYS A 28 -24.01 -6.37 -6.41
C LYS A 28 -24.67 -5.01 -6.22
N GLY A 29 -24.45 -4.07 -7.14
CA GLY A 29 -25.00 -2.72 -7.11
C GLY A 29 -24.29 -1.72 -6.18
N LEU A 30 -23.20 -2.12 -5.51
CA LEU A 30 -22.46 -1.25 -4.60
C LEU A 30 -20.95 -1.52 -4.67
N LEU A 31 -20.18 -0.45 -4.80
CA LEU A 31 -18.72 -0.47 -4.63
C LEU A 31 -18.37 -0.03 -3.21
N ASP A 32 -17.88 -0.97 -2.40
CA ASP A 32 -17.36 -0.65 -1.06
C ASP A 32 -15.94 -0.07 -1.19
N SER A 33 -15.87 1.25 -1.27
CA SER A 33 -14.61 2.00 -1.38
C SER A 33 -13.68 1.80 -0.18
N ARG A 34 -14.23 1.50 1.01
CA ARG A 34 -13.43 1.21 2.22
C ARG A 34 -12.75 -0.15 2.09
N SER A 35 -13.48 -1.17 1.67
CA SER A 35 -12.91 -2.50 1.36
C SER A 35 -11.81 -2.41 0.30
N VAL A 36 -12.05 -1.68 -0.80
CA VAL A 36 -11.06 -1.47 -1.86
C VAL A 36 -9.79 -0.80 -1.30
N SER A 37 -9.95 0.28 -0.54
CA SER A 37 -8.83 1.02 0.05
C SER A 37 -8.02 0.14 1.01
N ASN A 38 -8.68 -0.67 1.84
CA ASN A 38 -7.99 -1.60 2.74
C ASN A 38 -7.21 -2.68 1.99
N LYS A 39 -7.76 -3.24 0.91
CA LYS A 39 -7.07 -4.23 0.08
C LYS A 39 -5.82 -3.64 -0.59
N ILE A 40 -5.91 -2.41 -1.08
CA ILE A 40 -4.77 -1.69 -1.66
C ILE A 40 -3.74 -1.37 -0.57
N TRP A 41 -4.18 -0.90 0.61
CA TRP A 41 -3.30 -0.61 1.73
C TRP A 41 -2.49 -1.84 2.16
N ASN A 42 -3.16 -2.98 2.37
CA ASN A 42 -2.48 -4.23 2.72
C ASN A 42 -1.47 -4.65 1.65
N LEU A 43 -1.84 -4.54 0.37
CA LEU A 43 -0.92 -4.83 -0.73
C LEU A 43 0.34 -3.94 -0.71
N LEU A 44 0.19 -2.66 -0.40
CA LEU A 44 1.30 -1.72 -0.30
C LEU A 44 2.22 -2.05 0.88
N ILE A 45 1.67 -2.48 2.03
CA ILE A 45 2.42 -2.93 3.20
C ILE A 45 3.15 -4.25 2.90
N ASP A 46 2.47 -5.25 2.36
CA ASP A 46 3.02 -6.59 2.07
C ASP A 46 4.18 -6.53 1.07
N LYS A 47 4.13 -5.56 0.13
CA LYS A 47 5.19 -5.34 -0.86
C LYS A 47 6.30 -4.43 -0.35
N ASN A 48 6.24 -3.99 0.91
CA ASN A 48 7.13 -3.00 1.50
C ASN A 48 7.28 -1.77 0.58
N ALA A 49 6.18 -1.37 -0.05
CA ALA A 49 6.14 -0.29 -1.04
C ALA A 49 5.98 1.08 -0.40
N LEU A 50 5.59 1.12 0.88
CA LEU A 50 5.50 2.32 1.68
C LEU A 50 6.78 2.47 2.50
N HIS A 51 7.65 3.37 2.07
CA HIS A 51 8.64 3.93 2.97
C HIS A 51 7.99 5.12 3.68
N ILE A 52 7.56 4.92 4.92
CA ILE A 52 7.11 6.02 5.78
C ILE A 52 8.37 6.48 6.52
N PRO A 53 9.03 7.57 6.08
CA PRO A 53 10.16 8.09 6.83
C PRO A 53 9.69 8.50 8.23
N ALA A 54 10.53 8.29 9.23
CA ALA A 54 10.30 8.89 10.53
C ALA A 54 10.19 10.42 10.35
N PRO A 55 9.24 11.09 11.03
CA PRO A 55 9.14 12.55 10.95
C PRO A 55 10.49 13.16 11.37
N GLU A 56 10.98 14.10 10.57
CA GLU A 56 12.20 14.85 10.87
C GLU A 56 12.05 15.51 12.25
N GLY A 57 12.89 15.11 13.20
CA GLY A 57 12.83 15.53 14.61
C GLY A 57 12.62 14.41 15.64
N ALA A 58 12.32 13.18 15.23
CA ALA A 58 12.23 12.03 16.14
C ALA A 58 13.59 11.37 16.47
N SER A 59 14.72 12.02 16.13
CA SER A 59 16.06 11.47 16.37
C SER A 59 16.38 11.28 17.86
N GLY A 60 15.69 11.97 18.77
CA GLY A 60 15.91 11.83 20.22
C GLY A 60 15.02 10.81 20.95
N CYS A 61 14.05 10.17 20.27
CA CYS A 61 13.10 9.26 20.94
C CYS A 61 13.51 7.78 20.93
N TYR A 62 14.55 7.43 20.17
CA TYR A 62 15.04 6.05 20.04
C TYR A 62 16.57 5.94 20.19
N GLU A 63 17.26 7.04 20.49
CA GLU A 63 18.64 6.99 20.98
C GLU A 63 18.58 6.51 22.43
N ASN A 64 18.53 5.19 22.60
CA ASN A 64 19.03 4.59 23.83
C ASN A 64 20.52 4.93 23.87
N ASN A 65 20.86 5.97 24.62
CA ASN A 65 22.21 6.18 25.13
C ASN A 65 22.51 4.99 26.05
N GLU A 66 23.04 3.91 25.49
CA GLU A 66 23.74 2.90 26.27
C GLU A 66 25.17 3.41 26.49
N ASP A 67 25.51 3.61 27.76
CA ASP A 67 26.84 3.95 28.29
C ASP A 67 27.91 2.89 27.93
#